data_AF-E0TIT9-F1
#
_entry.id   AF-E0TIT9-F1
#
_cell.length_a   1.000
_cell.length_b   1.000
_cell.length_c   1.000
_cell.angle_alpha   90.00
_cell.angle_beta   90.00
_cell.angle_gamma   90.00
#
_symmetry.space_group_name_H-M   'P 1'
#
loop_
_entity.id
_entity.type
_entity.pdbx_description
1 polymer ?
#
loop_
_entity_poly.entity_id
_entity_poly.type
_entity_poly.pdbx_seq_one_letter_code
_entity_poly.pdbx_strand_id
1 'polypeptide(L)'
;MLSKDFNIFIYFILNILIFLILFFFLIFYCNNIIKFLIIIEILLLLINTNFIFISYYFNNITGQIFVFFNIINNTIEFSIILTLIIKNINNVI
;
A
#
# COMPACT_ATOMS: atom_id res chain seq x y z
N MET A 1 13.79 23.29 -14.67
CA MET A 1 13.11 23.45 -13.36
C MET A 1 11.61 23.24 -13.54
N LEU A 2 10.93 24.06 -14.37
CA LEU A 2 9.50 23.91 -14.72
C LEU A 2 9.02 22.50 -15.14
N SER A 3 9.84 21.72 -15.87
CA SER A 3 9.44 20.37 -16.31
C SER A 3 9.38 19.34 -15.19
N LYS A 4 10.18 19.49 -14.13
CA LYS A 4 10.15 18.60 -12.97
C LYS A 4 8.87 18.83 -12.17
N ASP A 5 8.55 20.10 -11.93
CA ASP A 5 7.39 20.51 -11.14
C ASP A 5 6.07 20.01 -11.74
N PHE A 6 5.92 20.09 -13.07
CA PHE A 6 4.75 19.57 -13.77
C PHE A 6 4.57 18.04 -13.63
N ASN A 7 5.65 17.26 -13.73
CA ASN A 7 5.61 15.81 -13.58
C ASN A 7 5.17 15.37 -12.18
N ILE A 8 5.51 16.15 -11.16
CA ILE A 8 5.12 15.89 -9.77
C ILE A 8 3.64 16.11 -9.58
N PHE A 9 3.09 17.21 -10.10
CA PHE A 9 1.65 17.44 -10.03
C PHE A 9 0.87 16.27 -10.65
N ILE A 10 1.29 15.78 -11.82
CA ILE A 10 0.65 14.63 -12.47
C ILE A 10 0.76 13.37 -11.59
N TYR A 11 1.94 13.08 -11.04
CA TYR A 11 2.13 11.93 -10.17
C TYR A 11 1.24 11.99 -8.93
N PHE A 12 1.18 13.15 -8.27
CA PHE A 12 0.35 13.35 -7.08
C PHE A 12 -1.15 13.24 -7.38
N ILE A 13 -1.60 13.83 -8.50
CA ILE A 13 -3.01 13.73 -8.94
C ILE A 13 -3.36 12.27 -9.21
N LEU A 14 -2.52 11.55 -9.96
CA LEU A 14 -2.71 10.13 -10.24
C LEU A 14 -2.80 9.32 -8.94
N ASN A 15 -1.93 9.62 -7.98
CA ASN A 15 -1.92 8.94 -6.70
C ASN A 15 -3.18 9.14 -5.89
N ILE A 16 -3.64 10.38 -5.79
CA ILE A 16 -4.87 10.73 -5.07
C ILE A 16 -6.07 10.02 -5.71
N LEU A 17 -6.11 9.98 -7.04
CA LEU A 17 -7.15 9.26 -7.79
C LEU A 17 -7.17 7.76 -7.44
N ILE A 18 -6.01 7.11 -7.47
CA ILE A 18 -5.92 5.68 -7.14
C ILE A 18 -6.25 5.44 -5.67
N PHE A 19 -5.77 6.31 -4.76
CA PHE A 19 -6.07 6.22 -3.32
C PHE A 19 -7.58 6.32 -3.04
N LEU A 20 -8.29 7.24 -3.70
CA LEU A 20 -9.73 7.39 -3.56
C LEU A 20 -10.49 6.14 -4.03
N ILE A 21 -10.05 5.53 -5.13
CA ILE A 21 -10.62 4.28 -5.65
C ILE A 21 -10.45 3.16 -4.63
N LEU A 22 -9.24 2.99 -4.07
CA LEU A 22 -8.99 1.99 -3.04
C LEU A 22 -9.78 2.25 -1.76
N PHE A 23 -9.94 3.50 -1.37
CA PHE A 23 -10.74 3.86 -0.21
C PHE A 23 -12.21 3.46 -0.37
N PHE A 24 -12.76 3.59 -1.58
CA PHE A 24 -14.11 3.09 -1.88
C PHE A 24 -14.19 1.56 -1.78
N PHE A 25 -13.18 0.85 -2.30
CA PHE A 25 -13.10 -0.60 -2.18
C PHE A 25 -13.01 -1.09 -0.73
N LEU A 26 -12.29 -0.35 0.14
CA LEU A 26 -12.19 -0.67 1.56
C LEU A 26 -13.58 -0.80 2.21
N ILE A 27 -14.49 0.13 1.92
CA ILE A 27 -15.86 0.16 2.47
C ILE A 27 -16.71 -0.98 1.91
N PHE A 28 -16.56 -1.31 0.62
CA PHE A 28 -17.38 -2.32 -0.03
C PHE A 28 -17.02 -3.76 0.39
N TYR A 29 -15.74 -4.03 0.65
CA TYR A 29 -15.24 -5.39 0.92
C TYR A 29 -15.14 -5.75 2.41
N CYS A 30 -15.68 -4.92 3.32
CA CYS A 30 -15.73 -5.14 4.76
C CYS A 30 -16.38 -6.48 5.20
N ASN A 31 -17.16 -7.12 4.32
CA ASN A 31 -17.83 -8.38 4.65
C ASN A 31 -16.89 -9.59 4.67
N ASN A 32 -15.72 -9.50 4.02
CA ASN A 32 -14.74 -10.59 3.95
C ASN A 32 -13.40 -10.12 4.50
N ILE A 33 -13.05 -10.59 5.70
CA ILE A 33 -11.81 -10.20 6.40
C ILE A 33 -10.58 -10.35 5.50
N ILE A 34 -10.48 -11.44 4.74
CA ILE A 34 -9.34 -11.67 3.82
C ILE A 34 -9.29 -10.60 2.73
N LYS A 35 -10.42 -10.28 2.08
CA LYS A 35 -10.46 -9.26 1.02
C LYS A 35 -10.16 -7.88 1.58
N PHE A 36 -10.70 -7.58 2.75
CA PHE A 36 -10.44 -6.35 3.48
C PHE A 36 -8.95 -6.17 3.77
N LEU A 37 -8.28 -7.21 4.27
CA LEU A 37 -6.83 -7.18 4.55
C LEU A 37 -5.99 -7.04 3.28
N ILE A 38 -6.37 -7.70 2.18
CA ILE A 38 -5.69 -7.53 0.88
C ILE A 38 -5.80 -6.07 0.39
N ILE A 39 -6.94 -5.40 0.58
CA ILE A 39 -7.09 -3.99 0.18
C ILE A 39 -6.23 -3.09 1.04
N ILE A 40 -6.13 -3.37 2.34
CA ILE A 40 -5.22 -2.64 3.24
C ILE A 40 -3.77 -2.78 2.77
N GLU A 41 -3.33 -3.99 2.41
CA GLU A 41 -1.98 -4.22 1.88
C GLU A 41 -1.71 -3.42 0.59
N ILE A 42 -2.66 -3.37 -0.35
CA ILE A 42 -2.50 -2.57 -1.57
C ILE A 42 -2.51 -1.06 -1.24
N LEU A 43 -3.30 -0.62 -0.26
CA LEU A 43 -3.33 0.78 0.18
C LEU A 43 -2.01 1.19 0.86
N LEU A 44 -1.44 0.32 1.68
CA LEU A 44 -0.11 0.50 2.28
C LEU A 44 1.00 0.50 1.22
N LEU A 45 0.91 -0.37 0.21
CA LEU A 45 1.83 -0.37 -0.94
C LEU A 45 1.77 0.97 -1.68
N LEU A 46 0.58 1.51 -1.93
CA LEU A 46 0.40 2.81 -2.59
C LEU A 46 1.07 3.94 -1.79
N ILE A 47 0.82 4.00 -0.49
CA ILE A 47 1.44 4.98 0.41
C ILE A 47 2.97 4.83 0.39
N ASN A 48 3.49 3.60 0.39
CA ASN A 48 4.93 3.33 0.31
C ASN A 48 5.55 3.84 -0.99
N THR A 49 4.87 3.70 -2.13
CA THR A 49 5.35 4.30 -3.39
C THR A 49 5.43 5.82 -3.33
N ASN A 50 4.52 6.46 -2.59
CA ASN A 50 4.48 7.93 -2.45
C ASN A 50 5.65 8.42 -1.64
N PHE A 51 6.00 7.72 -0.56
CA PHE A 51 7.19 8.02 0.23
C PHE A 51 8.48 7.91 -0.59
N ILE A 52 8.60 6.91 -1.48
CA ILE A 52 9.74 6.81 -2.40
C ILE A 52 9.79 8.01 -3.35
N PHE A 53 8.66 8.39 -3.93
CA PHE A 53 8.59 9.53 -4.86
C PHE A 53 8.90 10.87 -4.18
N ILE A 54 8.36 11.09 -2.98
CA ILE A 54 8.64 12.28 -2.16
C ILE A 54 10.13 12.33 -1.79
N SER A 55 10.69 11.19 -1.39
CA SER A 55 12.13 11.05 -1.10
C SER A 55 13.00 11.40 -2.31
N TYR A 56 12.60 10.93 -3.50
CA TYR A 56 13.27 11.27 -4.76
C TYR A 56 13.14 12.76 -5.10
N TYR A 57 11.96 13.36 -4.88
CA TYR A 57 11.74 14.78 -5.17
C TYR A 57 12.57 15.71 -4.27
N PHE A 58 12.58 15.44 -2.96
CA PHE A 58 13.34 16.22 -1.98
C PHE A 58 14.82 15.84 -1.89
N ASN A 59 15.30 14.93 -2.75
CA ASN A 59 16.67 14.38 -2.71
C ASN A 59 17.09 13.93 -1.29
N ASN A 60 16.17 13.33 -0.53
CA ASN A 60 16.40 12.90 0.85
C ASN A 60 16.01 11.43 1.03
N ILE A 61 16.93 10.62 1.54
CA ILE A 61 16.80 9.15 1.66
C ILE A 61 15.87 8.74 2.82
N THR A 62 15.49 9.65 3.71
CA THR A 62 14.62 9.37 4.86
C THR A 62 13.33 8.63 4.50
N GLY A 63 12.65 9.03 3.42
CA GLY A 63 11.42 8.36 2.97
C GLY A 63 11.65 6.93 2.48
N GLN A 64 12.78 6.65 1.82
CA GLN A 64 13.15 5.30 1.39
C GLN A 64 13.43 4.37 2.57
N ILE A 65 14.11 4.88 3.61
CA ILE A 65 14.38 4.12 4.85
C ILE A 65 13.07 3.77 5.56
N PHE A 66 12.12 4.72 5.62
CA PHE A 66 10.81 4.46 6.21
C PHE A 66 10.04 3.36 5.47
N VAL A 67 10.07 3.39 4.13
CA VAL A 67 9.39 2.39 3.29
C VAL A 67 9.96 0.99 3.48
N PHE A 68 11.27 0.86 3.69
CA PHE A 68 11.90 -0.43 3.97
C PHE A 68 11.30 -1.09 5.22
N PHE A 69 11.13 -0.33 6.31
CA PHE A 69 10.50 -0.84 7.53
C PHE A 69 9.02 -1.19 7.32
N ASN A 70 8.27 -0.35 6.59
CA ASN A 70 6.87 -0.63 6.28
C ASN A 70 6.71 -1.94 5.48
N ILE A 71 7.54 -2.18 4.46
CA ILE A 71 7.44 -3.40 3.64
C ILE A 71 7.72 -4.66 4.49
N ILE A 72 8.65 -4.58 5.45
CA ILE A 72 8.90 -5.68 6.39
C ILE A 72 7.66 -5.94 7.25
N ASN A 73 7.05 -4.89 7.81
CA ASN A 73 5.82 -5.03 8.60
C ASN A 73 4.68 -5.66 7.80
N ASN A 74 4.42 -5.16 6.59
CA ASN A 74 3.44 -5.71 5.66
C ASN A 74 3.71 -7.18 5.33
N THR A 75 4.98 -7.56 5.14
CA THR A 75 5.34 -8.97 4.88
C THR A 75 4.97 -9.87 6.06
N ILE A 76 5.17 -9.40 7.29
CA ILE A 76 4.78 -10.12 8.52
C ILE A 76 3.26 -10.27 8.58
N GLU A 77 2.51 -9.19 8.36
CA GLU A 77 1.05 -9.20 8.35
C GLU A 77 0.49 -10.17 7.29
N PHE A 78 1.00 -10.11 6.05
CA PHE A 78 0.63 -11.04 4.98
C PHE A 78 0.93 -12.51 5.32
N SER A 79 2.07 -12.80 5.95
CA SER A 79 2.42 -14.16 6.39
C SER A 79 1.44 -14.70 7.43
N ILE A 80 0.98 -13.85 8.36
CA ILE A 80 -0.02 -14.22 9.37
C ILE A 80 -1.35 -14.56 8.70
N ILE A 81 -1.78 -13.74 7.73
CA ILE A 81 -3.01 -13.96 6.96
C ILE A 81 -2.96 -15.29 6.21
N LEU A 82 -1.85 -15.57 5.52
CA LEU A 82 -1.67 -16.81 4.78
C LEU A 82 -1.75 -18.03 5.71
N THR A 83 -1.12 -17.94 6.88
CA THR A 83 -1.16 -19.01 7.89
C THR A 83 -2.58 -19.27 8.38
N LEU A 84 -3.36 -18.21 8.63
CA LEU A 84 -4.78 -18.32 9.02
C LEU A 84 -5.62 -19.00 7.94
N ILE A 85 -5.40 -18.64 6.66
CA ILE A 85 -6.11 -19.24 5.52
C ILE A 85 -5.80 -20.74 5.41
N ILE A 86 -4.53 -21.12 5.47
CA ILE A 86 -4.11 -22.54 5.38
C ILE A 86 -4.69 -23.35 6.54
N LYS A 87 -4.65 -22.82 7.76
CA LYS A 87 -5.23 -23.49 8.93
C LYS A 87 -6.73 -23.73 8.77
N ASN A 88 -7.46 -22.76 8.22
CA ASN A 88 -8.89 -22.92 7.98
C ASN A 88 -9.17 -24.01 6.94
N ILE A 89 -8.40 -24.06 5.85
CA ILE A 89 -8.53 -25.10 4.81
C ILE A 89 -8.25 -26.49 5.40
N ASN A 90 -7.19 -26.64 6.20
CA ASN A 90 -6.81 -27.92 6.80
C ASN A 90 -7.80 -28.42 7.87
N ASN A 91 -8.60 -27.54 8.48
CA ASN A 91 -9.66 -27.93 9.41
C ASN A 91 -10.95 -28.38 8.71
N VAL A 92 -11.10 -28.11 7.41
CA VAL A 92 -12.29 -28.44 6.61
C VAL A 92 -12.14 -29.79 5.88
N ILE A 93 -10.93 -30.36 5.84
CA ILE A 93 -10.60 -31.71 5.32
C ILE A 93 -10.38 -32.64 6.51
#